data_AF-A0A1I7TQY0-F1
#
_entry.id   AF-A0A1I7TQY0-F1
#
_cell.length_a   1.000
_cell.length_b   1.000
_cell.length_c   1.000
_cell.angle_alpha   90.00
_cell.angle_beta   90.00
_cell.angle_gamma   90.00
#
_symmetry.space_group_name_H-M   'P 1'
#
loop_
_entity.id
_entity.type
_entity.pdbx_description
1 polymer ?
#
loop_
_entity_poly.entity_id
_entity_poly.type
_entity_poly.pdbx_seq_one_letter_code
_entity_poly.pdbx_strand_id
1 'polypeptide(L)'
;MITYWAEPIIGTMKLIEYFCDLFNVEVDDMTIHWDSGDLLMKWVQQRQKRLYTVRFSSNQCEKNQFTPETIKSFIMDCEAKDIRFDAYTTQPLQIQNFQKRYDRFCVSIGTWFTLEHLMTLDCIDISITGKRFTSTEMNEFFKHWMSGGSPRLSFLKVKLVDYNEQELMEGIDVKWNMKTVLAPFLTSLCSRRSFSTIKTLRRKSNDIRITAGSECLVIAQCDERLVSFQFGEIPTRNEMVTINGKLVPFDYDKRQKVNSFWAERIFGTMELVEHVTSLFGIQVDTVVIEKDSGTRLMNWVQKRQKSLRMVEVNSYNSMEYQFESEDLKNIIMECEADYIQLRALHSSPFEIQNLTKKFEVFECLRGTWITVDNLMTLDCVRITVEEKRFTCAELNRFIKHWLQGGSHRLKTLRVVLADINEQDLFDGLDARWNFEKVVVLRYLLNAFNGFFEVVRSDGITAGFQAINGYFWFGVWPSDSENVLYLDSF
;
A
#
# COMPACT_ATOMS: atom_id res chain seq x y z
N MET A 1 -1.38 -15.13 -24.24
CA MET A 1 -1.69 -15.56 -25.63
C MET A 1 -1.37 -14.39 -26.56
N ILE A 2 -0.71 -14.64 -27.70
CA ILE A 2 -0.42 -13.62 -28.73
C ILE A 2 -1.08 -14.10 -30.02
N THR A 3 -1.87 -13.23 -30.66
CA THR A 3 -2.55 -13.52 -31.94
C THR A 3 -2.18 -12.45 -32.96
N TYR A 4 -2.02 -12.83 -34.22
CA TYR A 4 -1.62 -11.92 -35.30
C TYR A 4 -2.80 -11.69 -36.25
N TRP A 5 -3.13 -10.42 -36.48
CA TRP A 5 -4.27 -10.00 -37.30
C TRP A 5 -3.84 -8.87 -38.24
N ALA A 6 -4.40 -8.83 -39.46
CA ALA A 6 -4.14 -7.75 -40.42
C ALA A 6 -4.67 -6.40 -39.89
N GLU A 7 -5.83 -6.43 -39.24
CA GLU A 7 -6.42 -5.29 -38.53
C GLU A 7 -6.59 -5.66 -37.05
N PRO A 8 -5.75 -5.15 -36.14
CA PRO A 8 -5.77 -5.53 -34.73
C PRO A 8 -7.13 -5.33 -34.06
N ILE A 9 -7.87 -4.28 -34.42
CA ILE A 9 -9.20 -3.98 -33.85
C ILE A 9 -10.22 -5.06 -34.20
N ILE A 10 -10.20 -5.58 -35.44
CA ILE A 10 -11.05 -6.69 -35.89
C ILE A 10 -10.66 -7.97 -35.14
N GLY A 11 -9.36 -8.19 -34.94
CA GLY A 11 -8.85 -9.29 -34.12
C GLY A 11 -9.39 -9.26 -32.69
N THR A 12 -9.36 -8.09 -32.06
CA THR A 12 -9.93 -7.89 -30.71
C THR A 12 -11.43 -8.16 -30.70
N MET A 13 -12.20 -7.67 -31.68
CA MET A 13 -13.64 -7.96 -31.77
C MET A 13 -13.92 -9.47 -31.88
N LYS A 14 -13.16 -10.19 -32.70
CA LYS A 14 -13.31 -11.65 -32.87
C LYS A 14 -12.94 -12.44 -31.62
N LEU A 15 -11.91 -11.99 -30.89
CA LEU A 15 -11.56 -12.59 -29.60
C LEU A 15 -12.63 -12.32 -28.54
N ILE A 16 -13.21 -11.11 -28.51
CA ILE A 16 -14.32 -10.79 -27.61
C ILE A 16 -15.52 -11.71 -27.91
N GLU A 17 -15.92 -11.84 -29.18
CA GLU A 17 -16.99 -12.78 -29.58
C GLU A 17 -16.70 -14.20 -29.07
N TYR A 18 -15.53 -14.74 -29.41
CA TYR A 18 -15.13 -16.09 -29.01
C TYR A 18 -15.16 -16.30 -27.49
N PHE A 19 -14.57 -15.39 -26.71
CA PHE A 19 -14.48 -15.56 -25.26
C PHE A 19 -15.80 -15.31 -24.54
N CYS A 20 -16.59 -14.33 -25.00
CA CYS A 20 -17.91 -14.09 -24.44
C CYS A 20 -18.82 -15.30 -24.66
N ASP A 21 -18.76 -15.91 -25.85
CA ASP A 21 -19.57 -17.09 -26.18
C ASP A 21 -19.07 -18.33 -25.42
N LEU A 22 -17.75 -18.54 -25.34
CA LEU A 22 -17.15 -19.68 -24.66
C LEU A 22 -17.43 -19.69 -23.14
N PHE A 23 -17.36 -18.53 -22.50
CA PHE A 23 -17.50 -18.40 -21.04
C PHE A 23 -18.86 -17.86 -20.58
N ASN A 24 -19.75 -17.51 -21.51
CA ASN A 24 -21.03 -16.88 -21.23
C ASN A 24 -20.89 -15.61 -20.35
N VAL A 25 -20.00 -14.71 -20.78
CA VAL A 25 -19.69 -13.44 -20.10
C VAL A 25 -19.87 -12.24 -21.03
N GLU A 26 -19.97 -11.05 -20.44
CA GLU A 26 -19.94 -9.76 -21.15
C GLU A 26 -18.65 -9.01 -20.85
N VAL A 27 -18.33 -7.98 -21.63
CA VAL A 27 -17.15 -7.14 -21.40
C VAL A 27 -17.41 -6.20 -20.22
N ASP A 28 -16.72 -6.37 -19.09
CA ASP A 28 -16.93 -5.48 -17.94
C ASP A 28 -16.12 -4.16 -18.07
N ASP A 29 -14.86 -4.29 -18.46
CA ASP A 29 -13.90 -3.20 -18.59
C ASP A 29 -13.26 -3.15 -19.98
N MET A 30 -13.02 -1.93 -20.48
CA MET A 30 -12.32 -1.69 -21.74
C MET A 30 -11.28 -0.57 -21.62
N THR A 31 -10.19 -0.69 -22.38
CA THR A 31 -9.23 0.42 -22.60
C THR A 31 -9.16 0.78 -24.09
N ILE A 32 -9.31 2.06 -24.41
CA ILE A 32 -9.16 2.66 -25.73
C ILE A 32 -7.88 3.47 -25.75
N HIS A 33 -6.95 3.13 -26.65
CA HIS A 33 -5.70 3.87 -26.80
C HIS A 33 -5.88 5.07 -27.74
N TRP A 34 -4.99 6.05 -27.64
CA TRP A 34 -5.01 7.31 -28.40
C TRP A 34 -5.15 7.17 -29.92
N ASP A 35 -4.67 6.06 -30.48
CA ASP A 35 -4.67 5.72 -31.90
C ASP A 35 -5.76 4.72 -32.30
N SER A 36 -6.59 4.25 -31.36
CA SER A 36 -7.58 3.20 -31.59
C SER A 36 -8.91 3.69 -32.18
N GLY A 37 -9.17 4.99 -32.15
CA GLY A 37 -10.48 5.56 -32.50
C GLY A 37 -11.60 5.14 -31.53
N ASP A 38 -12.86 5.26 -31.96
CA ASP A 38 -14.06 4.96 -31.15
C ASP A 38 -14.77 3.65 -31.53
N LEU A 39 -14.31 2.99 -32.61
CA LEU A 39 -15.01 1.86 -33.24
C LEU A 39 -15.25 0.69 -32.27
N LEU A 40 -14.23 0.30 -31.50
CA LEU A 40 -14.33 -0.81 -30.57
C LEU A 40 -15.32 -0.52 -29.44
N MET A 41 -15.29 0.69 -28.89
CA MET A 41 -16.21 1.13 -27.84
C MET A 41 -17.65 1.10 -28.35
N LYS A 42 -17.91 1.71 -29.52
CA LYS A 42 -19.24 1.74 -30.13
C LYS A 42 -19.77 0.33 -30.42
N TRP A 43 -18.92 -0.56 -30.93
CA TRP A 43 -19.29 -1.94 -31.19
C TRP A 43 -19.64 -2.71 -29.91
N VAL A 44 -18.85 -2.60 -28.85
CA VAL A 44 -19.18 -3.27 -27.56
C VAL A 44 -20.47 -2.72 -26.96
N GLN A 45 -20.67 -1.39 -26.95
CA GLN A 45 -21.90 -0.78 -26.44
C GLN A 45 -23.15 -1.21 -27.22
N GLN A 46 -23.03 -1.52 -28.52
CA GLN A 46 -24.14 -2.09 -29.31
C GLN A 46 -24.39 -3.57 -29.01
N ARG A 47 -23.34 -4.32 -28.67
CA ARG A 47 -23.42 -5.76 -28.40
C ARG A 47 -24.06 -6.07 -27.04
N GLN A 48 -23.83 -5.25 -26.03
CA GLN A 48 -24.25 -5.55 -24.65
C GLN A 48 -24.93 -4.35 -23.98
N LYS A 49 -25.84 -4.63 -23.04
CA LYS A 49 -26.63 -3.59 -22.35
C LYS A 49 -25.86 -2.84 -21.27
N ARG A 50 -24.79 -3.43 -20.74
CA ARG A 50 -24.05 -2.90 -19.61
C ARG A 50 -22.57 -2.88 -19.96
N LEU A 51 -21.94 -1.73 -19.77
CA LEU A 51 -20.50 -1.57 -19.79
C LEU A 51 -20.13 -0.83 -18.52
N TYR A 52 -19.29 -1.43 -17.67
CA TYR A 52 -19.03 -0.86 -16.36
C TYR A 52 -17.97 0.23 -16.45
N THR A 53 -16.79 -0.09 -17.00
CA THR A 53 -15.67 0.87 -17.12
C THR A 53 -15.18 1.03 -18.54
N VAL A 54 -14.91 2.28 -18.94
CA VAL A 54 -14.09 2.60 -20.11
C VAL A 54 -12.93 3.52 -19.71
N ARG A 55 -11.71 3.11 -20.06
CA ARG A 55 -10.48 3.88 -19.87
C ARG A 55 -9.94 4.38 -21.21
N PHE A 56 -9.60 5.65 -21.29
CA PHE A 56 -8.89 6.25 -22.43
C PHE A 56 -7.44 6.50 -22.03
N SER A 57 -6.47 5.94 -22.76
CA SER A 57 -5.05 6.00 -22.38
C SER A 57 -4.13 6.48 -23.49
N SER A 58 -3.29 7.45 -23.14
CA SER A 58 -2.11 7.90 -23.87
C SER A 58 -0.88 7.00 -23.64
N ASN A 59 -1.05 5.84 -22.98
CA ASN A 59 0.04 4.96 -22.56
C ASN A 59 1.09 5.69 -21.69
N GLN A 60 0.64 6.67 -20.90
CA GLN A 60 1.52 7.53 -20.08
C GLN A 60 2.65 8.20 -20.87
N CYS A 61 2.46 8.44 -22.17
CA CYS A 61 3.45 9.06 -23.05
C CYS A 61 2.94 10.40 -23.58
N GLU A 62 3.65 11.49 -23.31
CA GLU A 62 3.27 12.85 -23.75
C GLU A 62 3.18 13.02 -25.26
N LYS A 63 3.84 12.15 -26.04
CA LYS A 63 3.74 12.17 -27.52
C LYS A 63 2.42 11.59 -28.03
N ASN A 64 1.75 10.78 -27.22
CA ASN A 64 0.51 10.12 -27.56
C ASN A 64 -0.66 10.99 -27.09
N GLN A 65 -1.18 11.85 -27.96
CA GLN A 65 -2.15 12.86 -27.57
C GLN A 65 -3.49 12.62 -28.26
N PHE A 66 -4.58 12.80 -27.51
CA PHE A 66 -5.91 12.88 -28.07
C PHE A 66 -6.18 14.31 -28.55
N THR A 67 -7.00 14.45 -29.60
CA THR A 67 -7.55 15.77 -29.94
C THR A 67 -8.69 16.13 -28.97
N PRO A 68 -8.94 17.42 -28.71
CA PRO A 68 -10.06 17.85 -27.88
C PRO A 68 -11.41 17.32 -28.36
N GLU A 69 -11.61 17.24 -29.67
CA GLU A 69 -12.82 16.73 -30.32
C GLU A 69 -13.00 15.23 -30.03
N THR A 70 -11.89 14.49 -29.99
CA THR A 70 -11.90 13.06 -29.69
C THR A 70 -12.30 12.80 -28.24
N ILE A 71 -11.71 13.52 -27.28
CA ILE A 71 -12.12 13.42 -25.87
C ILE A 71 -13.57 13.85 -25.69
N LYS A 72 -14.00 14.94 -26.35
CA LYS A 72 -15.39 15.37 -26.31
C LYS A 72 -16.33 14.29 -26.83
N SER A 73 -16.01 13.69 -27.97
CA SER A 73 -16.76 12.57 -28.54
C SER A 73 -16.84 11.42 -27.54
N PHE A 74 -15.72 11.02 -26.93
CA PHE A 74 -15.70 9.94 -25.95
C PHE A 74 -16.56 10.21 -24.72
N ILE A 75 -16.50 11.42 -24.17
CA ILE A 75 -17.36 11.76 -23.03
C ILE A 75 -18.83 11.75 -23.46
N MET A 76 -19.18 12.28 -24.62
CA MET A 76 -20.58 12.32 -25.06
C MET A 76 -21.13 10.96 -25.49
N ASP A 77 -20.32 10.10 -26.09
CA ASP A 77 -20.75 8.83 -26.69
C ASP A 77 -20.62 7.63 -25.72
N CYS A 78 -19.76 7.72 -24.70
CA CYS A 78 -19.55 6.62 -23.75
C CYS A 78 -20.76 6.42 -22.82
N GLU A 79 -21.31 5.22 -22.79
CA GLU A 79 -22.47 4.83 -21.97
C GLU A 79 -22.07 4.09 -20.69
N ALA A 80 -20.76 3.98 -20.41
CA ALA A 80 -20.26 3.32 -19.22
C ALA A 80 -20.57 4.11 -17.94
N LYS A 81 -20.65 3.40 -16.82
CA LYS A 81 -20.88 3.99 -15.49
C LYS A 81 -19.63 4.67 -14.93
N ASP A 82 -18.46 4.09 -15.19
CA ASP A 82 -17.14 4.56 -14.78
C ASP A 82 -16.33 4.95 -16.02
N ILE A 83 -15.99 6.23 -16.12
CA ILE A 83 -15.18 6.76 -17.22
C ILE A 83 -13.85 7.30 -16.69
N ARG A 84 -12.76 6.86 -17.30
CA ARG A 84 -11.40 7.19 -16.83
C ARG A 84 -10.52 7.72 -17.96
N PHE A 85 -9.89 8.85 -17.72
CA PHE A 85 -8.96 9.49 -18.63
C PHE A 85 -7.55 9.47 -18.08
N ASP A 86 -6.67 8.81 -18.82
CA ASP A 86 -5.22 8.88 -18.74
C ASP A 86 -4.72 9.51 -20.05
N ALA A 87 -5.14 10.75 -20.30
CA ALA A 87 -5.15 11.33 -21.64
C ALA A 87 -4.42 12.68 -21.70
N TYR A 88 -3.30 12.72 -22.42
CA TYR A 88 -2.71 13.98 -22.88
C TYR A 88 -3.54 14.53 -24.04
N THR A 89 -3.61 15.86 -24.13
CA THR A 89 -4.37 16.57 -25.15
C THR A 89 -3.50 17.55 -25.91
N THR A 90 -3.75 17.70 -27.21
CA THR A 90 -3.04 18.67 -28.04
C THR A 90 -3.37 20.12 -27.67
N GLN A 91 -4.56 20.39 -27.15
CA GLN A 91 -5.05 21.71 -26.73
C GLN A 91 -6.03 21.61 -25.54
N PRO A 92 -6.32 22.71 -24.81
CA PRO A 92 -7.35 22.73 -23.77
C PRO A 92 -8.73 22.38 -24.31
N LEU A 93 -9.52 21.62 -23.54
CA LEU A 93 -10.91 21.29 -23.92
C LEU A 93 -11.83 22.51 -23.75
N GLN A 94 -12.73 22.70 -24.72
CA GLN A 94 -13.86 23.62 -24.61
C GLN A 94 -15.17 22.82 -24.60
N ILE A 95 -15.55 22.29 -23.43
CA ILE A 95 -16.86 21.66 -23.20
C ILE A 95 -17.62 22.50 -22.18
N GLN A 96 -18.69 23.16 -22.62
CA GLN A 96 -19.49 24.02 -21.73
C GLN A 96 -20.39 23.23 -20.78
N ASN A 97 -20.78 21.99 -21.13
CA ASN A 97 -21.68 21.21 -20.28
C ASN A 97 -21.56 19.71 -20.53
N PHE A 98 -21.39 18.93 -19.46
CA PHE A 98 -21.52 17.48 -19.52
C PHE A 98 -22.99 17.09 -19.43
N GLN A 99 -23.56 16.62 -20.54
CA GLN A 99 -24.97 16.22 -20.58
C GLN A 99 -25.21 14.77 -20.09
N LYS A 100 -24.16 14.09 -19.63
CA LYS A 100 -24.21 12.68 -19.19
C LYS A 100 -24.01 12.54 -17.69
N ARG A 101 -24.61 11.48 -17.17
CA ARG A 101 -24.53 11.05 -15.78
C ARG A 101 -23.54 9.91 -15.67
N TYR A 102 -22.63 10.02 -14.71
CA TYR A 102 -21.71 8.95 -14.36
C TYR A 102 -21.90 8.52 -12.91
N ASP A 103 -21.49 7.29 -12.60
CA ASP A 103 -21.30 6.87 -11.22
C ASP A 103 -19.88 7.25 -10.77
N ARG A 104 -18.88 7.13 -11.67
CA ARG A 104 -17.51 7.57 -11.42
C ARG A 104 -16.88 8.27 -12.62
N PHE A 105 -16.15 9.35 -12.35
CA PHE A 105 -15.40 10.11 -13.36
C PHE A 105 -13.98 10.38 -12.87
N CYS A 106 -12.98 9.93 -13.63
CA CYS A 106 -11.57 10.07 -13.26
C CYS A 106 -10.73 10.74 -14.35
N VAL A 107 -9.90 11.70 -13.98
CA VAL A 107 -8.86 12.28 -14.86
C VAL A 107 -7.52 12.23 -14.15
N SER A 108 -6.71 11.24 -14.53
CA SER A 108 -5.41 10.97 -13.91
C SER A 108 -4.29 11.78 -14.52
N ILE A 109 -4.33 11.98 -15.85
CA ILE A 109 -3.35 12.70 -16.65
C ILE A 109 -4.07 13.69 -17.57
N GLY A 110 -3.45 14.85 -17.80
CA GLY A 110 -3.97 15.93 -18.63
C GLY A 110 -4.49 17.12 -17.82
N THR A 111 -4.21 18.33 -18.29
CA THR A 111 -4.59 19.60 -17.63
C THR A 111 -5.87 20.22 -18.18
N TRP A 112 -6.57 19.50 -19.08
CA TRP A 112 -7.74 19.98 -19.81
C TRP A 112 -9.01 20.11 -18.95
N PHE A 113 -9.06 19.46 -17.79
CA PHE A 113 -10.21 19.55 -16.88
C PHE A 113 -10.25 20.91 -16.17
N THR A 114 -11.42 21.52 -16.03
CA THR A 114 -11.60 22.90 -15.53
C THR A 114 -12.55 22.92 -14.34
N LEU A 115 -12.66 24.07 -13.67
CA LEU A 115 -13.66 24.27 -12.62
C LEU A 115 -15.10 24.21 -13.18
N GLU A 116 -15.33 24.78 -14.36
CA GLU A 116 -16.63 24.73 -15.05
C GLU A 116 -17.04 23.28 -15.38
N HIS A 117 -16.09 22.48 -15.86
CA HIS A 117 -16.25 21.04 -16.03
C HIS A 117 -16.67 20.36 -14.71
N LEU A 118 -16.04 20.71 -13.58
CA LEU A 118 -16.37 20.16 -12.27
C LEU A 118 -17.78 20.55 -11.80
N MET A 119 -18.19 21.81 -12.01
CA MET A 119 -19.50 22.33 -11.59
C MET A 119 -20.68 21.78 -12.41
N THR A 120 -20.43 21.36 -13.64
CA THR A 120 -21.49 20.86 -14.55
C THR A 120 -21.60 19.34 -14.57
N LEU A 121 -20.63 18.63 -14.01
CA LEU A 121 -20.60 17.17 -14.05
C LEU A 121 -21.60 16.54 -13.07
N ASP A 122 -22.55 15.76 -13.59
CA ASP A 122 -23.48 14.96 -12.79
C ASP A 122 -22.86 13.58 -12.45
N CYS A 123 -22.12 13.51 -11.33
CA CYS A 123 -21.39 12.30 -10.92
C CYS A 123 -21.46 12.05 -9.39
N ILE A 124 -21.31 10.79 -8.98
CA ILE A 124 -21.28 10.37 -7.56
C ILE A 124 -19.87 10.44 -6.98
N ASP A 125 -18.87 10.01 -7.76
CA ASP A 125 -17.46 9.92 -7.37
C ASP A 125 -16.60 10.61 -8.43
N ILE A 126 -15.87 11.65 -8.02
CA ILE A 126 -15.02 12.44 -8.91
C ILE A 126 -13.59 12.42 -8.39
N SER A 127 -12.63 12.01 -9.23
CA SER A 127 -11.21 12.06 -8.92
C SER A 127 -10.41 12.71 -10.04
N ILE A 128 -9.91 13.93 -9.79
CA ILE A 128 -9.13 14.72 -10.74
C ILE A 128 -7.72 14.93 -10.19
N THR A 129 -6.74 14.20 -10.71
CA THR A 129 -5.33 14.34 -10.31
C THR A 129 -4.43 14.92 -11.40
N GLY A 130 -4.90 14.90 -12.67
CA GLY A 130 -4.17 15.46 -13.81
C GLY A 130 -4.11 16.99 -13.80
N LYS A 131 -5.16 17.66 -13.27
CA LYS A 131 -5.22 19.10 -13.04
C LYS A 131 -4.94 19.43 -11.57
N ARG A 132 -4.26 20.54 -11.33
CA ARG A 132 -4.16 21.17 -10.00
C ARG A 132 -5.12 22.35 -9.91
N PHE A 133 -5.94 22.41 -8.86
CA PHE A 133 -6.87 23.50 -8.57
C PHE A 133 -6.29 24.48 -7.55
N THR A 134 -6.70 25.73 -7.59
CA THR A 134 -6.42 26.71 -6.52
C THR A 134 -7.40 26.55 -5.36
N SER A 135 -7.03 27.10 -4.20
CA SER A 135 -7.92 27.12 -3.03
C SER A 135 -9.18 27.95 -3.29
N THR A 136 -9.06 29.05 -4.05
CA THR A 136 -10.20 29.86 -4.51
C THR A 136 -11.12 29.09 -5.46
N GLU A 137 -10.59 28.37 -6.46
CA GLU A 137 -11.43 27.55 -7.36
C GLU A 137 -12.24 26.51 -6.57
N MET A 138 -11.61 25.88 -5.57
CA MET A 138 -12.31 24.91 -4.72
C MET A 138 -13.33 25.56 -3.77
N ASN A 139 -13.06 26.76 -3.26
CA ASN A 139 -14.04 27.54 -2.50
C ASN A 139 -15.29 27.84 -3.32
N GLU A 140 -15.11 28.26 -4.58
CA GLU A 140 -16.21 28.48 -5.53
C GLU A 140 -17.01 27.19 -5.77
N PHE A 141 -16.32 26.05 -5.95
CA PHE A 141 -16.99 24.77 -6.06
C PHE A 141 -17.80 24.40 -4.80
N PHE A 142 -17.25 24.60 -3.61
CA PHE A 142 -17.98 24.31 -2.36
C PHE A 142 -19.22 25.19 -2.19
N LYS A 143 -19.13 26.48 -2.54
CA LYS A 143 -20.29 27.39 -2.55
C LYS A 143 -21.35 26.93 -3.56
N HIS A 144 -20.94 26.49 -4.74
CA HIS A 144 -21.83 25.91 -5.74
C HIS A 144 -22.53 24.65 -5.21
N TRP A 145 -21.79 23.72 -4.61
CA TRP A 145 -22.32 22.48 -4.03
C TRP A 145 -23.29 22.74 -2.88
N MET A 146 -22.92 23.63 -1.94
CA MET A 146 -23.77 24.04 -0.83
C MET A 146 -25.08 24.70 -1.28
N SER A 147 -25.08 25.34 -2.45
CA SER A 147 -26.27 25.95 -3.05
C SER A 147 -27.15 24.94 -3.79
N GLY A 148 -26.86 23.64 -3.70
CA GLY A 148 -27.60 22.56 -4.36
C GLY A 148 -27.02 22.10 -5.70
N GLY A 149 -25.86 22.62 -6.10
CA GLY A 149 -25.11 22.14 -7.27
C GLY A 149 -24.50 20.75 -7.06
N SER A 150 -24.27 20.00 -8.14
CA SER A 150 -23.71 18.64 -8.09
C SER A 150 -24.42 17.70 -7.08
N PRO A 151 -25.75 17.52 -7.16
CA PRO A 151 -26.55 16.90 -6.09
C PRO A 151 -26.29 15.41 -5.84
N ARG A 152 -25.65 14.71 -6.78
CA ARG A 152 -25.30 13.28 -6.65
C ARG A 152 -23.91 13.06 -6.03
N LEU A 153 -23.11 14.12 -5.87
CA LEU A 153 -21.73 14.02 -5.43
C LEU A 153 -21.64 13.51 -3.98
N SER A 154 -20.91 12.42 -3.80
CA SER A 154 -20.62 11.81 -2.50
C SER A 154 -19.14 11.80 -2.16
N PHE A 155 -18.27 11.84 -3.17
CA PHE A 155 -16.83 11.81 -3.02
C PHE A 155 -16.15 12.71 -4.05
N LEU A 156 -15.22 13.56 -3.59
CA LEU A 156 -14.39 14.40 -4.44
C LEU A 156 -12.93 14.31 -4.01
N LYS A 157 -12.06 13.97 -4.96
CA LYS A 157 -10.61 14.00 -4.81
C LYS A 157 -10.00 14.90 -5.87
N VAL A 158 -9.27 15.92 -5.43
CA VAL A 158 -8.56 16.87 -6.31
C VAL A 158 -7.14 17.10 -5.82
N LYS A 159 -6.25 17.52 -6.73
CA LYS A 159 -4.92 18.02 -6.37
C LYS A 159 -4.95 19.54 -6.28
N LEU A 160 -4.37 20.13 -5.23
CA LEU A 160 -4.23 21.58 -5.11
C LEU A 160 -2.86 22.04 -5.65
N VAL A 161 -2.80 23.26 -6.20
CA VAL A 161 -1.54 23.93 -6.55
C VAL A 161 -0.79 24.23 -5.26
N ASP A 162 -1.42 25.03 -4.39
CA ASP A 162 -1.00 25.38 -3.04
C ASP A 162 -2.24 25.48 -2.14
N TYR A 163 -2.14 24.90 -0.94
CA TYR A 163 -3.23 24.92 0.04
C TYR A 163 -3.20 26.24 0.83
N ASN A 164 -4.25 27.04 0.71
CA ASN A 164 -4.51 28.22 1.52
C ASN A 164 -5.86 28.06 2.23
N GLU A 165 -5.82 27.85 3.54
CA GLU A 165 -7.01 27.62 4.37
C GLU A 165 -7.97 28.82 4.35
N GLN A 166 -7.45 30.06 4.36
CA GLN A 166 -8.29 31.26 4.41
C GLN A 166 -9.11 31.41 3.13
N GLU A 167 -8.47 31.26 1.97
CA GLU A 167 -9.14 31.29 0.66
C GLU A 167 -10.14 30.13 0.52
N LEU A 168 -9.74 28.92 0.92
CA LEU A 168 -10.57 27.73 0.76
C LEU A 168 -11.86 27.81 1.58
N MET A 169 -11.80 28.41 2.77
CA MET A 169 -12.91 28.47 3.72
C MET A 169 -13.64 29.81 3.71
N GLU A 170 -13.24 30.77 2.87
CA GLU A 170 -13.79 32.12 2.87
C GLU A 170 -15.31 32.13 2.65
N GLY A 171 -16.03 32.71 3.62
CA GLY A 171 -17.49 32.82 3.58
C GLY A 171 -18.25 31.50 3.78
N ILE A 172 -17.57 30.44 4.24
CA ILE A 172 -18.17 29.14 4.57
C ILE A 172 -18.08 28.94 6.09
N ASP A 173 -19.20 28.61 6.75
CA ASP A 173 -19.20 28.19 8.16
C ASP A 173 -18.66 26.75 8.26
N VAL A 174 -17.33 26.62 8.25
CA VAL A 174 -16.66 25.33 8.33
C VAL A 174 -16.62 24.85 9.77
N LYS A 175 -17.38 23.79 10.06
CA LYS A 175 -17.27 23.05 11.32
C LYS A 175 -16.26 21.93 11.17
N TRP A 176 -15.11 22.11 11.82
CA TRP A 176 -14.11 21.05 11.95
C TRP A 176 -14.70 19.87 12.74
N ASN A 177 -14.96 18.77 12.05
CA ASN A 177 -15.44 17.54 12.68
C ASN A 177 -14.25 16.67 13.07
N MET A 178 -13.66 16.96 14.24
CA MET A 178 -12.50 16.26 14.78
C MET A 178 -12.94 14.90 15.36
N LYS A 179 -13.04 13.89 14.51
CA LYS A 179 -13.44 12.53 14.87
C LYS A 179 -12.36 11.56 14.41
N THR A 180 -11.37 11.18 15.22
CA THR A 180 -11.62 10.11 16.21
C THR A 180 -10.48 9.74 17.20
N VAL A 181 -9.26 10.31 17.15
CA VAL A 181 -8.22 10.04 18.18
C VAL A 181 -7.64 11.28 18.85
N LEU A 182 -7.49 12.36 18.07
CA LEU A 182 -6.79 13.56 18.51
C LEU A 182 -7.47 14.25 19.69
N ALA A 183 -8.79 14.46 19.63
CA ALA A 183 -9.52 15.14 20.70
C ALA A 183 -9.44 14.38 22.05
N PRO A 184 -9.70 13.06 22.11
CA PRO A 184 -9.47 12.28 23.33
C PRO A 184 -8.01 12.34 23.81
N PHE A 185 -7.03 12.27 22.90
CA PHE A 185 -5.62 12.37 23.27
C PHE A 185 -5.31 13.73 23.91
N LEU A 186 -5.56 14.84 23.22
CA LEU A 186 -5.25 16.18 23.74
C LEU A 186 -6.02 16.48 25.04
N THR A 187 -7.30 16.11 25.11
CA THR A 187 -8.12 16.32 26.33
C THR A 187 -7.58 15.52 27.51
N SER A 188 -6.99 14.35 27.28
CA SER A 188 -6.39 13.54 28.32
C SER A 188 -5.13 14.18 28.93
N LEU A 189 -4.46 15.08 28.21
CA LEU A 189 -3.26 15.79 28.67
C LEU A 189 -3.59 16.97 29.58
N CYS A 190 -4.84 17.48 29.54
CA CYS A 190 -5.26 18.64 30.32
C CYS A 190 -5.40 18.36 31.82
N SER A 191 -5.82 17.14 32.21
CA SER A 191 -5.94 16.77 33.62
C SER A 191 -6.05 15.26 33.86
N ARG A 192 -5.68 14.80 35.05
CA ARG A 192 -5.91 13.41 35.50
C ARG A 192 -7.39 13.03 35.49
N ARG A 193 -8.30 13.99 35.75
CA ARG A 193 -9.75 13.77 35.73
C ARG A 193 -10.24 13.53 34.31
N SER A 194 -9.78 14.34 33.35
CA SER A 194 -10.06 14.17 31.92
C SER A 194 -9.55 12.82 31.42
N PHE A 195 -8.30 12.46 31.75
CA PHE A 195 -7.72 11.15 31.43
C PHE A 195 -8.61 10.00 31.95
N SER A 196 -8.96 10.03 33.23
CA SER A 196 -9.78 8.98 33.87
C SER A 196 -11.18 8.90 33.25
N THR A 197 -11.76 10.04 32.87
CA THR A 197 -13.09 10.10 32.24
C THR A 197 -13.06 9.49 30.84
N ILE A 198 -12.04 9.82 30.04
CA ILE A 198 -11.88 9.26 28.68
C ILE A 198 -11.62 7.77 28.75
N LYS A 199 -10.72 7.34 29.64
CA LYS A 199 -10.39 5.93 29.86
C LYS A 199 -11.61 5.09 30.26
N THR A 200 -12.55 5.65 31.03
CA THR A 200 -13.76 4.94 31.47
C THR A 200 -14.89 4.98 30.46
N LEU A 201 -15.09 6.10 29.77
CA LEU A 201 -16.17 6.27 28.79
C LEU A 201 -15.87 5.61 27.44
N ARG A 202 -14.60 5.46 27.06
CA ARG A 202 -14.23 4.92 25.76
C ARG A 202 -14.35 3.39 25.76
N ARG A 203 -15.11 2.85 24.80
CA ARG A 203 -15.09 1.41 24.48
C ARG A 203 -13.76 1.08 23.80
N LYS A 204 -13.20 -0.12 24.06
CA LYS A 204 -12.04 -0.63 23.34
C LYS A 204 -12.29 -0.52 21.83
N SER A 205 -11.39 0.12 21.12
CA SER A 205 -11.46 0.33 19.68
C SER A 205 -10.37 -0.51 19.03
N ASN A 206 -10.76 -1.51 18.24
CA ASN A 206 -9.80 -2.36 17.53
C ASN A 206 -9.14 -1.65 16.34
N ASP A 207 -9.67 -0.48 15.95
CA ASP A 207 -9.21 0.27 14.77
C ASP A 207 -8.06 1.24 15.06
N ILE A 208 -7.61 1.34 16.32
CA ILE A 208 -6.49 2.22 16.69
C ILE A 208 -5.20 1.43 16.66
N ARG A 209 -4.22 1.90 15.89
CA ARG A 209 -2.86 1.34 15.85
C ARG A 209 -1.85 2.34 16.38
N ILE A 210 -0.87 1.82 17.12
CA ILE A 210 0.26 2.60 17.64
C ILE A 210 1.53 2.14 16.95
N THR A 211 2.25 3.07 16.35
CA THR A 211 3.61 2.87 15.85
C THR A 211 4.57 3.71 16.68
N ALA A 212 5.57 3.10 17.31
CA ALA A 212 6.53 3.78 18.18
C ALA A 212 7.93 3.75 17.57
N GLY A 213 8.58 4.91 17.46
CA GLY A 213 9.99 5.07 17.11
C GLY A 213 10.75 5.73 18.27
N SER A 214 12.09 5.69 18.22
CA SER A 214 12.95 6.25 19.28
C SER A 214 12.66 7.72 19.62
N GLU A 215 12.12 8.48 18.67
CA GLU A 215 11.82 9.91 18.81
C GLU A 215 10.42 10.29 18.32
N CYS A 216 9.56 9.31 18.06
CA CYS A 216 8.19 9.58 17.64
C CYS A 216 7.18 8.53 18.12
N LEU A 217 5.92 8.96 18.23
CA LEU A 217 4.78 8.10 18.43
C LEU A 217 3.69 8.45 17.41
N VAL A 218 3.25 7.47 16.64
CA VAL A 218 2.15 7.61 15.70
C VAL A 218 0.94 6.88 16.23
N ILE A 219 -0.21 7.55 16.24
CA ILE A 219 -1.50 6.95 16.58
C ILE A 219 -2.41 7.10 15.37
N ALA A 220 -2.79 5.98 14.76
CA ALA A 220 -3.61 5.94 13.57
C ALA A 220 -4.97 5.32 13.87
N GLN A 221 -6.04 5.88 13.29
CA GLN A 221 -7.38 5.29 13.28
C GLN A 221 -8.03 5.55 11.91
N CYS A 222 -8.33 4.48 11.17
CA CYS A 222 -8.78 4.57 9.78
C CYS A 222 -7.82 5.43 8.93
N ASP A 223 -8.30 6.53 8.33
CA ASP A 223 -7.50 7.45 7.51
C ASP A 223 -6.86 8.59 8.33
N GLU A 224 -7.13 8.68 9.63
CA GLU A 224 -6.56 9.71 10.50
C GLU A 224 -5.24 9.25 11.16
N ARG A 225 -4.29 10.18 11.28
CA ARG A 225 -2.98 9.91 11.88
C ARG A 225 -2.50 11.09 12.70
N LEU A 226 -2.39 10.89 14.01
CA LEU A 226 -1.66 11.79 14.89
C LEU A 226 -0.20 11.39 14.95
N VAL A 227 0.71 12.35 14.77
CA VAL A 227 2.15 12.13 14.94
C VAL A 227 2.65 12.97 16.10
N SER A 228 3.26 12.33 17.09
CA SER A 228 3.97 13.01 18.15
C SER A 228 5.47 12.87 17.99
N PHE A 229 6.21 13.97 18.06
CA PHE A 229 7.67 13.99 18.03
C PHE A 229 8.24 14.36 19.39
N GLN A 230 9.38 13.76 19.73
CA GLN A 230 10.11 13.99 20.97
C GLN A 230 11.40 14.75 20.70
N PHE A 231 11.55 15.92 21.33
CA PHE A 231 12.73 16.77 21.15
C PHE A 231 13.48 16.99 22.47
N GLY A 232 14.79 17.22 22.39
CA GLY A 232 15.64 17.55 23.54
C GLY A 232 15.66 19.03 23.90
N GLU A 233 15.61 19.91 22.90
CA GLU A 233 15.73 21.36 23.09
C GLU A 233 14.38 22.00 23.37
N ILE A 234 14.27 22.74 24.48
CA ILE A 234 13.03 23.40 24.90
C ILE A 234 12.93 24.75 24.16
N PRO A 235 11.91 24.98 23.33
CA PRO A 235 11.64 26.28 22.71
C PRO A 235 11.31 27.34 23.77
N THR A 236 11.48 28.60 23.41
CA THR A 236 11.26 29.76 24.30
C THR A 236 9.80 29.95 24.74
N ARG A 237 8.81 29.30 24.09
CA ARG A 237 7.38 29.52 24.38
C ARG A 237 6.54 28.28 24.08
N ASN A 238 6.26 27.47 25.11
CA ASN A 238 5.44 26.26 25.01
C ASN A 238 4.35 26.23 26.09
N GLU A 239 3.25 25.54 25.79
CA GLU A 239 2.30 25.12 26.81
C GLU A 239 2.91 23.99 27.65
N MET A 240 2.50 23.86 28.90
CA MET A 240 2.95 22.76 29.77
C MET A 240 1.80 21.78 29.94
N VAL A 241 2.04 20.50 29.65
CA VAL A 241 1.07 19.43 29.84
C VAL A 241 1.59 18.41 30.85
N THR A 242 0.68 17.62 31.43
CA THR A 242 1.06 16.55 32.35
C THR A 242 0.91 15.19 31.66
N ILE A 243 2.02 14.51 31.38
CA ILE A 243 2.06 13.14 30.85
C ILE A 243 2.53 12.21 31.97
N ASN A 244 1.68 11.24 32.35
CA ASN A 244 1.94 10.32 33.48
C ASN A 244 2.40 11.00 34.78
N GLY A 245 1.93 12.22 35.05
CA GLY A 245 2.33 12.99 36.24
C GLY A 245 3.61 13.82 36.09
N LYS A 246 4.25 13.81 34.91
CA LYS A 246 5.41 14.64 34.59
C LYS A 246 4.96 15.87 33.81
N LEU A 247 5.37 17.04 34.27
CA LEU A 247 5.10 18.30 33.60
C LEU A 247 6.11 18.47 32.46
N VAL A 248 5.65 18.55 31.22
CA VAL A 248 6.50 18.65 30.04
C VAL A 248 6.07 19.79 29.12
N PRO A 249 7.02 20.50 28.49
CA PRO A 249 6.70 21.43 27.43
C PRO A 249 6.04 20.70 26.27
N PHE A 250 5.09 21.37 25.64
CA PHE A 250 4.24 20.81 24.61
C PHE A 250 3.88 21.88 23.60
N ASP A 251 3.92 21.48 22.34
CA ASP A 251 3.55 22.33 21.22
C ASP A 251 2.68 21.51 20.26
N TYR A 252 1.60 22.13 19.77
CA TYR A 252 0.62 21.49 18.91
C TYR A 252 0.50 22.30 17.61
N ASP A 253 0.88 21.67 16.51
CA ASP A 253 0.64 22.20 15.17
C ASP A 253 -0.72 21.69 14.66
N LYS A 254 -1.50 22.60 14.07
CA LYS A 254 -2.83 22.35 13.48
C LYS A 254 -2.82 21.24 12.41
N ARG A 255 -1.65 20.78 11.95
CA ARG A 255 -1.45 19.67 11.00
C ARG A 255 -1.40 18.27 11.64
N GLN A 256 -2.08 18.05 12.78
CA GLN A 256 -2.08 16.77 13.52
C GLN A 256 -0.67 16.32 13.95
N LYS A 257 0.20 17.30 14.27
CA LYS A 257 1.53 17.05 14.82
C LYS A 257 1.62 17.60 16.23
N VAL A 258 2.25 16.84 17.11
CA VAL A 258 2.43 17.26 18.50
C VAL A 258 3.83 17.03 19.00
N ASN A 259 4.46 18.10 19.44
CA ASN A 259 5.83 18.11 19.88
C ASN A 259 5.84 18.07 21.40
N SER A 260 6.62 17.15 21.95
CA SER A 260 6.84 17.03 23.39
C SER A 260 8.33 17.06 23.67
N PHE A 261 8.72 17.72 24.75
CA PHE A 261 10.12 18.04 25.00
C PHE A 261 10.62 17.33 26.25
N TRP A 262 11.69 16.54 26.10
CA TRP A 262 12.17 15.59 27.10
C TRP A 262 13.70 15.63 27.17
N ALA A 263 14.26 15.50 28.37
CA ALA A 263 15.71 15.41 28.56
C ALA A 263 16.34 14.23 27.78
N GLU A 264 15.59 13.14 27.66
CA GLU A 264 15.95 11.99 26.83
C GLU A 264 14.78 11.67 25.89
N ARG A 265 14.98 11.77 24.56
CA ARG A 265 13.90 11.64 23.56
C ARG A 265 13.17 10.28 23.63
N ILE A 266 13.92 9.18 23.73
CA ILE A 266 13.37 7.82 23.85
C ILE A 266 12.52 7.64 25.11
N PHE A 267 12.89 8.30 26.20
CA PHE A 267 12.08 8.29 27.42
C PHE A 267 10.74 8.97 27.20
N GLY A 268 10.72 10.07 26.44
CA GLY A 268 9.49 10.72 26.03
C GLY A 268 8.57 9.80 25.23
N THR A 269 9.12 9.01 24.30
CA THR A 269 8.34 8.00 23.56
C THR A 269 7.77 6.97 24.52
N MET A 270 8.58 6.42 25.43
CA MET A 270 8.13 5.41 26.40
C MET A 270 6.98 5.92 27.27
N GLU A 271 7.06 7.17 27.74
CA GLU A 271 6.00 7.80 28.53
C GLU A 271 4.71 8.01 27.73
N LEU A 272 4.82 8.44 26.47
CA LEU A 272 3.66 8.58 25.60
C LEU A 272 3.04 7.23 25.25
N VAL A 273 3.85 6.19 25.02
CA VAL A 273 3.35 4.82 24.83
C VAL A 273 2.56 4.37 26.07
N GLU A 274 3.10 4.56 27.27
CA GLU A 274 2.38 4.26 28.53
C GLU A 274 1.05 5.01 28.61
N HIS A 275 1.08 6.31 28.34
CA HIS A 275 -0.11 7.17 28.40
C HIS A 275 -1.19 6.70 27.43
N VAL A 276 -0.83 6.52 26.15
CA VAL A 276 -1.77 6.18 25.06
C VAL A 276 -2.31 4.76 25.21
N THR A 277 -1.45 3.79 25.52
CA THR A 277 -1.89 2.39 25.74
C THR A 277 -2.82 2.29 26.94
N SER A 278 -2.57 3.05 28.02
CA SER A 278 -3.46 3.11 29.19
C SER A 278 -4.78 3.84 28.90
N LEU A 279 -4.74 4.90 28.09
CA LEU A 279 -5.90 5.69 27.70
C LEU A 279 -6.86 4.92 26.80
N PHE A 280 -6.33 4.17 25.83
CA PHE A 280 -7.14 3.46 24.82
C PHE A 280 -7.27 1.96 25.06
N GLY A 281 -6.54 1.39 26.01
CA GLY A 281 -6.58 -0.03 26.33
C GLY A 281 -6.06 -0.92 25.19
N ILE A 282 -5.06 -0.43 24.46
CA ILE A 282 -4.43 -1.06 23.28
C ILE A 282 -2.94 -1.34 23.55
N GLN A 283 -2.29 -2.09 22.66
CA GLN A 283 -0.87 -2.40 22.70
C GLN A 283 -0.13 -1.69 21.55
N VAL A 284 1.21 -1.67 21.60
CA VAL A 284 2.01 -1.19 20.47
C VAL A 284 1.88 -2.19 19.34
N ASP A 285 1.55 -1.71 18.15
CA ASP A 285 1.33 -2.54 16.97
C ASP A 285 2.66 -2.71 16.20
N THR A 286 3.38 -1.61 16.00
CA THR A 286 4.66 -1.59 15.27
C THR A 286 5.72 -0.81 16.04
N VAL A 287 6.96 -1.30 16.07
CA VAL A 287 8.14 -0.53 16.47
C VAL A 287 8.96 -0.19 15.23
N VAL A 288 9.33 1.09 15.07
CA VAL A 288 10.22 1.56 14.00
C VAL A 288 11.60 1.80 14.58
N ILE A 289 12.61 1.23 13.93
CA ILE A 289 14.02 1.34 14.29
C ILE A 289 14.75 2.04 13.14
N GLU A 290 15.33 3.19 13.46
CA GLU A 290 16.19 3.98 12.58
C GLU A 290 17.65 3.85 13.06
N LYS A 291 18.60 4.32 12.24
CA LYS A 291 20.05 4.20 12.45
C LYS A 291 20.49 4.36 13.92
N ASP A 292 20.08 5.43 14.59
CA ASP A 292 20.54 5.78 15.94
C ASP A 292 19.60 5.28 17.07
N SER A 293 18.61 4.45 16.74
CA SER A 293 17.60 4.01 17.71
C SER A 293 18.12 2.92 18.66
N GLY A 294 19.07 2.10 18.20
CA GLY A 294 19.49 0.88 18.89
C GLY A 294 18.34 -0.09 19.17
N THR A 295 18.49 -0.97 20.16
CA THR A 295 17.47 -1.99 20.52
C THR A 295 16.60 -1.61 21.72
N ARG A 296 16.92 -0.50 22.41
CA ARG A 296 16.33 -0.16 23.72
C ARG A 296 14.81 -0.02 23.69
N LEU A 297 14.24 0.68 22.70
CA LEU A 297 12.77 0.85 22.61
C LEU A 297 12.09 -0.48 22.30
N MET A 298 12.58 -1.22 21.31
CA MET A 298 12.07 -2.54 20.92
C MET A 298 12.04 -3.50 22.12
N ASN A 299 13.18 -3.64 22.81
CA ASN A 299 13.30 -4.51 23.98
C ASN A 299 12.37 -4.10 25.12
N TRP A 300 12.18 -2.80 25.33
CA TRP A 300 11.23 -2.30 26.33
C TRP A 300 9.78 -2.63 25.96
N VAL A 301 9.39 -2.43 24.69
CA VAL A 301 8.05 -2.79 24.20
C VAL A 301 7.82 -4.31 24.32
N GLN A 302 8.73 -5.14 23.83
CA GLN A 302 8.66 -6.61 23.89
C GLN A 302 8.48 -7.12 25.33
N LYS A 303 9.15 -6.51 26.32
CA LYS A 303 8.99 -6.88 27.74
C LYS A 303 7.65 -6.44 28.33
N ARG A 304 7.05 -5.37 27.81
CA ARG A 304 5.82 -4.76 28.33
C ARG A 304 4.55 -5.47 27.88
N GLN A 305 4.53 -6.02 26.66
CA GLN A 305 3.35 -6.66 26.08
C GLN A 305 3.64 -8.10 25.67
N LYS A 306 2.58 -8.92 25.56
CA LYS A 306 2.72 -10.37 25.33
C LYS A 306 3.29 -10.73 23.96
N SER A 307 2.92 -9.98 22.94
CA SER A 307 3.43 -10.12 21.58
C SER A 307 3.57 -8.75 20.94
N LEU A 308 4.59 -8.59 20.12
CA LEU A 308 4.75 -7.42 19.26
C LEU A 308 4.48 -7.88 17.84
N ARG A 309 3.51 -7.25 17.16
CA ARG A 309 3.15 -7.69 15.82
C ARG A 309 4.27 -7.42 14.83
N MET A 310 4.85 -6.22 14.85
CA MET A 310 5.77 -5.80 13.79
C MET A 310 6.96 -4.96 14.28
N VAL A 311 8.13 -5.21 13.70
CA VAL A 311 9.32 -4.35 13.76
C VAL A 311 9.72 -3.94 12.35
N GLU A 312 9.83 -2.63 12.11
CA GLU A 312 10.31 -2.04 10.87
C GLU A 312 11.70 -1.44 11.10
N VAL A 313 12.70 -1.89 10.33
CA VAL A 313 14.05 -1.32 10.37
C VAL A 313 14.30 -0.56 9.07
N ASN A 314 14.53 0.76 9.15
CA ASN A 314 14.47 1.63 7.99
C ASN A 314 15.66 2.60 7.90
N SER A 315 16.31 2.65 6.74
CA SER A 315 17.33 3.65 6.40
C SER A 315 16.86 4.66 5.36
N TYR A 316 15.57 4.66 5.01
CA TYR A 316 14.93 5.55 4.04
C TYR A 316 15.62 5.58 2.66
N ASN A 317 16.28 4.48 2.27
CA ASN A 317 17.13 4.39 1.08
C ASN A 317 18.24 5.46 1.03
N SER A 318 18.70 5.97 2.17
CA SER A 318 19.75 6.97 2.26
C SER A 318 21.00 6.38 2.92
N MET A 319 22.16 6.60 2.28
CA MET A 319 23.46 6.14 2.79
C MET A 319 23.85 6.84 4.11
N GLU A 320 23.33 8.05 4.34
CA GLU A 320 23.52 8.79 5.60
C GLU A 320 22.90 8.05 6.80
N TYR A 321 21.77 7.37 6.54
CA TYR A 321 20.99 6.62 7.53
C TYR A 321 21.28 5.12 7.50
N GLN A 322 22.42 4.68 6.93
CA GLN A 322 22.83 3.27 6.99
C GLN A 322 23.16 2.85 8.42
N PHE A 323 22.89 1.59 8.74
CA PHE A 323 23.20 0.99 10.03
C PHE A 323 24.64 0.49 10.06
N GLU A 324 25.28 0.54 11.23
CA GLU A 324 26.45 -0.29 11.44
C GLU A 324 26.06 -1.77 11.45
N SER A 325 26.87 -2.61 10.84
CA SER A 325 26.49 -4.01 10.56
C SER A 325 26.22 -4.83 11.83
N GLU A 326 27.00 -4.60 12.90
CA GLU A 326 26.76 -5.28 14.18
C GLU A 326 25.50 -4.76 14.87
N ASP A 327 25.14 -3.48 14.73
CA ASP A 327 23.89 -2.93 15.27
C ASP A 327 22.68 -3.54 14.57
N LEU A 328 22.71 -3.62 13.23
CA LEU A 328 21.65 -4.26 12.45
C LEU A 328 21.49 -5.75 12.82
N LYS A 329 22.61 -6.45 12.98
CA LYS A 329 22.62 -7.84 13.45
C LYS A 329 22.03 -7.97 14.85
N ASN A 330 22.41 -7.11 15.80
CA ASN A 330 21.84 -7.11 17.15
C ASN A 330 20.34 -6.86 17.14
N ILE A 331 19.86 -5.90 16.33
CA ILE A 331 18.42 -5.64 16.13
C ILE A 331 17.69 -6.90 15.65
N ILE A 332 18.21 -7.58 14.62
CA ILE A 332 17.59 -8.79 14.06
C ILE A 332 17.57 -9.93 15.08
N MET A 333 18.67 -10.13 15.82
CA MET A 333 18.80 -11.23 16.77
C MET A 333 17.97 -11.03 18.04
N GLU A 334 17.82 -9.79 18.52
CA GLU A 334 17.01 -9.44 19.69
C GLU A 334 15.51 -9.27 19.39
N CYS A 335 15.12 -9.22 18.11
CA CYS A 335 13.72 -9.08 17.71
C CYS A 335 12.91 -10.36 18.03
N GLU A 336 11.80 -10.20 18.73
CA GLU A 336 10.84 -11.26 19.08
C GLU A 336 9.45 -11.00 18.48
N ALA A 337 9.34 -10.05 17.56
CA ALA A 337 8.07 -9.72 16.90
C ALA A 337 7.60 -10.83 15.95
N ASP A 338 6.30 -10.89 15.66
CA ASP A 338 5.75 -11.83 14.69
C ASP A 338 6.22 -11.50 13.25
N TYR A 339 6.42 -10.22 12.95
CA TYR A 339 6.85 -9.72 11.65
C TYR A 339 8.06 -8.79 11.81
N ILE A 340 9.14 -9.09 11.08
CA ILE A 340 10.25 -8.16 10.87
C ILE A 340 10.35 -7.74 9.39
N GLN A 341 10.43 -6.43 9.14
CA GLN A 341 10.69 -5.85 7.82
C GLN A 341 11.99 -5.04 7.84
N LEU A 342 12.92 -5.40 6.96
CA LEU A 342 14.24 -4.78 6.82
C LEU A 342 14.31 -3.97 5.53
N ARG A 343 14.27 -2.65 5.65
CA ARG A 343 14.58 -1.65 4.61
C ARG A 343 15.85 -0.89 4.99
N ALA A 344 16.83 -1.61 5.50
CA ALA A 344 18.05 -1.07 6.09
C ALA A 344 19.25 -1.29 5.17
N LEU A 345 19.94 -0.20 4.82
CA LEU A 345 21.30 -0.24 4.32
C LEU A 345 22.28 -0.49 5.47
N HIS A 346 23.44 -1.06 5.18
CA HIS A 346 24.48 -1.37 6.15
C HIS A 346 25.84 -0.82 5.71
N SER A 347 26.66 -0.38 6.67
CA SER A 347 27.95 0.28 6.45
C SER A 347 29.01 -0.62 5.83
N SER A 348 28.95 -1.92 6.10
CA SER A 348 29.91 -2.91 5.60
C SER A 348 29.22 -4.25 5.31
N PRO A 349 29.72 -5.05 4.35
CA PRO A 349 29.24 -6.40 4.15
C PRO A 349 29.35 -7.22 5.44
N PHE A 350 28.28 -7.92 5.80
CA PHE A 350 28.26 -8.84 6.92
C PHE A 350 27.44 -10.07 6.56
N GLU A 351 27.52 -11.08 7.40
CA GLU A 351 26.69 -12.28 7.31
C GLU A 351 26.20 -12.65 8.70
N ILE A 352 24.99 -13.19 8.77
CA ILE A 352 24.50 -13.85 9.98
C ILE A 352 24.59 -15.35 9.71
N GLN A 353 25.55 -16.03 10.33
CA GLN A 353 25.61 -17.49 10.22
C GLN A 353 24.40 -18.10 10.95
N ASN A 354 23.66 -18.96 10.26
CA ASN A 354 22.50 -19.68 10.79
C ASN A 354 21.50 -18.77 11.52
N LEU A 355 20.73 -17.99 10.75
CA LEU A 355 19.65 -17.14 11.25
C LEU A 355 18.49 -18.01 11.78
N THR A 356 18.71 -18.57 12.97
CA THR A 356 17.81 -19.46 13.70
C THR A 356 16.84 -18.62 14.51
N LYS A 357 15.97 -17.91 13.79
CA LYS A 357 14.91 -17.08 14.35
C LYS A 357 13.55 -17.58 13.88
N LYS A 358 12.58 -17.40 14.75
CA LYS A 358 11.18 -17.70 14.47
C LYS A 358 10.43 -16.41 14.20
N PHE A 359 9.82 -16.31 13.03
CA PHE A 359 8.89 -15.24 12.68
C PHE A 359 7.61 -15.86 12.08
N GLU A 360 6.52 -15.10 12.03
CA GLU A 360 5.43 -15.37 11.10
C GLU A 360 5.84 -14.84 9.71
N VAL A 361 6.38 -13.62 9.66
CA VAL A 361 6.79 -12.97 8.40
C VAL A 361 8.19 -12.38 8.52
N PHE A 362 9.07 -12.74 7.58
CA PHE A 362 10.39 -12.14 7.42
C PHE A 362 10.50 -11.46 6.06
N GLU A 363 10.80 -10.16 6.04
CA GLU A 363 11.04 -9.42 4.79
C GLU A 363 12.38 -8.71 4.83
N CYS A 364 13.26 -9.03 3.88
CA CYS A 364 14.53 -8.34 3.66
C CYS A 364 14.52 -7.64 2.31
N LEU A 365 14.11 -6.38 2.32
CA LEU A 365 13.90 -5.58 1.11
C LEU A 365 15.16 -4.82 0.70
N ARG A 366 16.05 -4.57 1.68
CA ARG A 366 17.41 -4.06 1.47
C ARG A 366 18.42 -4.94 2.20
N GLY A 367 19.58 -5.15 1.58
CA GLY A 367 20.68 -5.98 2.06
C GLY A 367 20.97 -7.19 1.15
N THR A 368 22.25 -7.41 0.88
CA THR A 368 22.76 -8.56 0.11
C THR A 368 23.31 -9.69 0.99
N TRP A 369 23.23 -9.53 2.30
CA TRP A 369 23.81 -10.44 3.31
C TRP A 369 23.05 -11.75 3.51
N ILE A 370 21.78 -11.83 3.06
CA ILE A 370 20.96 -13.04 3.19
C ILE A 370 21.54 -14.14 2.29
N THR A 371 21.84 -15.28 2.88
CA THR A 371 22.27 -16.49 2.15
C THR A 371 21.13 -17.50 2.02
N VAL A 372 21.27 -18.48 1.12
CA VAL A 372 20.33 -19.61 1.06
C VAL A 372 20.28 -20.39 2.39
N ASP A 373 21.40 -20.46 3.10
CA ASP A 373 21.47 -21.07 4.42
C ASP A 373 20.58 -20.34 5.43
N ASN A 374 20.53 -19.00 5.36
CA ASN A 374 19.59 -18.24 6.17
C ASN A 374 18.12 -18.58 5.85
N LEU A 375 17.77 -18.74 4.58
CA LEU A 375 16.42 -19.14 4.18
C LEU A 375 16.03 -20.52 4.75
N MET A 376 16.98 -21.46 4.79
CA MET A 376 16.75 -22.82 5.32
C MET A 376 16.72 -22.88 6.85
N THR A 377 17.43 -21.99 7.54
CA THR A 377 17.46 -21.96 9.02
C THR A 377 16.35 -21.13 9.66
N LEU A 378 15.73 -20.22 8.90
CA LEU A 378 14.61 -19.40 9.36
C LEU A 378 13.35 -20.25 9.58
N ASP A 379 12.76 -20.14 10.77
CA ASP A 379 11.46 -20.73 11.07
C ASP A 379 10.35 -19.70 10.81
N CYS A 380 9.93 -19.58 9.54
CA CYS A 380 8.98 -18.57 9.07
C CYS A 380 7.77 -19.17 8.36
N VAL A 381 6.64 -18.47 8.37
CA VAL A 381 5.49 -18.77 7.50
C VAL A 381 5.67 -18.11 6.12
N ARG A 382 6.14 -16.86 6.09
CA ARG A 382 6.46 -16.14 4.85
C ARG A 382 7.86 -15.55 4.87
N ILE A 383 8.57 -15.69 3.76
CA ILE A 383 9.89 -15.08 3.53
C ILE A 383 9.87 -14.31 2.22
N THR A 384 10.27 -13.04 2.26
CA THR A 384 10.48 -12.20 1.07
C THR A 384 11.88 -11.60 1.09
N VAL A 385 12.64 -11.71 -0.01
CA VAL A 385 13.96 -11.07 -0.16
C VAL A 385 14.04 -10.38 -1.53
N GLU A 386 14.31 -9.07 -1.55
CA GLU A 386 14.26 -8.26 -2.80
C GLU A 386 15.62 -7.81 -3.33
N GLU A 387 16.60 -7.47 -2.48
CA GLU A 387 17.89 -6.94 -2.97
C GLU A 387 18.92 -8.04 -3.27
N LYS A 388 18.98 -9.10 -2.44
CA LYS A 388 19.79 -10.28 -2.74
C LYS A 388 19.19 -11.04 -3.92
N ARG A 389 20.06 -11.34 -4.90
CA ARG A 389 19.77 -12.22 -6.04
C ARG A 389 20.27 -13.63 -5.76
N PHE A 390 19.41 -14.63 -5.95
CA PHE A 390 19.73 -16.05 -5.75
C PHE A 390 19.92 -16.76 -7.09
N THR A 391 20.85 -17.70 -7.12
CA THR A 391 21.08 -18.57 -8.28
C THR A 391 20.09 -19.73 -8.30
N CYS A 392 19.85 -20.31 -9.48
CA CYS A 392 19.02 -21.51 -9.60
C CYS A 392 19.57 -22.69 -8.77
N ALA A 393 20.89 -22.84 -8.64
CA ALA A 393 21.51 -23.85 -7.79
C ALA A 393 21.23 -23.63 -6.28
N GLU A 394 21.26 -22.37 -5.81
CA GLU A 394 20.85 -22.03 -4.43
C GLU A 394 19.38 -22.42 -4.20
N LEU A 395 18.50 -22.11 -5.14
CA LEU A 395 17.07 -22.40 -4.98
C LEU A 395 16.75 -23.89 -5.11
N ASN A 396 17.46 -24.62 -5.97
CA ASN A 396 17.40 -26.08 -6.03
C ASN A 396 17.77 -26.70 -4.67
N ARG A 397 18.86 -26.21 -4.04
CA ARG A 397 19.28 -26.63 -2.69
C ARG A 397 18.19 -26.35 -1.64
N PHE A 398 17.54 -25.19 -1.72
CA PHE A 398 16.40 -24.86 -0.86
C PHE A 398 15.21 -25.81 -1.05
N ILE A 399 14.80 -26.10 -2.29
CA ILE A 399 13.70 -27.03 -2.59
C ILE A 399 14.04 -28.44 -2.05
N LYS A 400 15.26 -28.92 -2.27
CA LYS A 400 15.75 -30.20 -1.73
C LYS A 400 15.71 -30.24 -0.19
N HIS A 401 16.08 -29.14 0.47
CA HIS A 401 15.95 -29.02 1.92
C HIS A 401 14.49 -29.12 2.38
N TRP A 402 13.56 -28.43 1.72
CA TRP A 402 12.14 -28.52 2.04
C TRP A 402 11.57 -29.93 1.81
N LEU A 403 11.97 -30.61 0.72
CA LEU A 403 11.60 -32.00 0.44
C LEU A 403 12.10 -32.99 1.51
N GLN A 404 13.18 -32.66 2.22
CA GLN A 404 13.69 -33.46 3.34
C GLN A 404 12.99 -33.15 4.68
N GLY A 405 11.92 -32.34 4.68
CA GLY A 405 11.18 -31.94 5.87
C GLY A 405 11.66 -30.64 6.51
N GLY A 406 12.61 -29.95 5.87
CA GLY A 406 13.05 -28.61 6.26
C GLY A 406 11.96 -27.56 6.11
N SER A 407 12.14 -26.40 6.77
CA SER A 407 11.24 -25.24 6.70
C SER A 407 9.74 -25.58 6.84
N HIS A 408 9.40 -26.44 7.81
CA HIS A 408 8.07 -27.05 7.95
C HIS A 408 6.89 -26.06 8.15
N ARG A 409 7.13 -24.85 8.68
CA ARG A 409 6.09 -23.79 8.82
C ARG A 409 5.91 -22.94 7.57
N LEU A 410 6.81 -23.04 6.60
CA LEU A 410 6.82 -22.19 5.43
C LEU A 410 5.57 -22.43 4.58
N LYS A 411 4.89 -21.36 4.24
CA LYS A 411 3.83 -21.32 3.24
C LYS A 411 4.28 -20.63 1.97
N THR A 412 5.05 -19.54 2.08
CA THR A 412 5.48 -18.79 0.89
C THR A 412 6.90 -18.27 0.99
N LEU A 413 7.65 -18.42 -0.10
CA LEU A 413 8.96 -17.83 -0.33
C LEU A 413 8.93 -17.04 -1.64
N ARG A 414 9.39 -15.79 -1.59
CA ARG A 414 9.57 -14.94 -2.76
C ARG A 414 10.97 -14.32 -2.73
N VAL A 415 11.76 -14.59 -3.75
CA VAL A 415 13.13 -14.05 -3.86
C VAL A 415 13.45 -13.61 -5.28
N VAL A 416 14.44 -12.74 -5.44
CA VAL A 416 14.90 -12.31 -6.77
C VAL A 416 15.89 -13.33 -7.35
N LEU A 417 15.70 -13.67 -8.62
CA LEU A 417 16.62 -14.52 -9.37
C LEU A 417 17.79 -13.70 -9.94
N ALA A 418 19.00 -14.26 -9.88
CA ALA A 418 20.16 -13.70 -10.56
C ALA A 418 20.04 -13.87 -12.08
N ASP A 419 19.75 -15.10 -12.49
CA ASP A 419 19.62 -15.58 -13.85
C ASP A 419 18.77 -16.85 -13.86
N ILE A 420 18.21 -17.21 -15.03
CA ILE A 420 17.40 -18.42 -15.19
C ILE A 420 18.29 -19.50 -15.81
N ASN A 421 18.61 -20.52 -15.02
CA ASN A 421 19.22 -21.76 -15.47
C ASN A 421 18.33 -22.93 -15.05
N GLU A 422 17.53 -23.44 -15.99
CA GLU A 422 16.61 -24.54 -15.73
C GLU A 422 17.36 -25.82 -15.35
N GLN A 423 18.51 -26.11 -15.96
CA GLN A 423 19.30 -27.30 -15.65
C GLN A 423 19.68 -27.33 -14.17
N ASP A 424 20.20 -26.22 -13.64
CA ASP A 424 20.58 -26.12 -12.23
C ASP A 424 19.34 -26.13 -11.31
N LEU A 425 18.24 -25.50 -11.75
CA LEU A 425 17.02 -25.42 -10.94
C LEU A 425 16.36 -26.79 -10.77
N PHE A 426 16.34 -27.61 -11.82
CA PHE A 426 15.66 -28.92 -11.84
C PHE A 426 16.56 -30.11 -11.54
N ASP A 427 17.88 -29.92 -11.41
CA ASP A 427 18.81 -31.01 -11.15
C ASP A 427 18.37 -31.87 -9.94
N GLY A 428 18.12 -33.15 -10.19
CA GLY A 428 17.67 -34.12 -9.17
C GLY A 428 16.31 -33.82 -8.54
N LEU A 429 15.44 -33.03 -9.17
CA LEU A 429 14.06 -32.80 -8.73
C LEU A 429 13.07 -33.58 -9.60
N ASP A 430 12.12 -34.27 -8.97
CA ASP A 430 10.94 -34.82 -9.62
C ASP A 430 9.82 -33.77 -9.64
N ALA A 431 9.99 -32.76 -10.49
CA ALA A 431 9.05 -31.65 -10.61
C ALA A 431 8.12 -31.85 -11.82
N ARG A 432 6.81 -31.72 -11.61
CA ARG A 432 5.79 -31.85 -12.66
C ARG A 432 5.15 -30.51 -12.98
N TRP A 433 4.83 -30.26 -14.24
CA TRP A 433 4.06 -29.08 -14.61
C TRP A 433 2.58 -29.26 -14.24
N ASN A 434 2.01 -28.33 -13.48
CA ASN A 434 0.62 -28.34 -13.03
C ASN A 434 -0.12 -27.09 -13.53
N PHE A 435 -1.22 -27.30 -14.28
CA PHE A 435 -2.09 -26.26 -14.84
C PHE A 435 -3.52 -26.30 -14.30
N GLU A 436 -3.85 -27.30 -13.47
CA GLU A 436 -5.20 -27.50 -12.89
C GLU A 436 -5.43 -26.60 -11.67
N LYS A 437 -4.34 -26.26 -10.99
CA LYS A 437 -4.34 -25.41 -9.81
C LYS A 437 -4.08 -23.94 -10.18
N VAL A 438 -4.68 -23.05 -9.41
CA VAL A 438 -4.66 -21.60 -9.64
C VAL A 438 -3.89 -20.91 -8.51
N VAL A 439 -2.97 -20.03 -8.87
CA VAL A 439 -2.25 -19.19 -7.90
C VAL A 439 -2.75 -17.76 -8.00
N VAL A 440 -3.21 -17.21 -6.88
CA VAL A 440 -3.73 -15.83 -6.77
C VAL A 440 -2.73 -14.98 -5.97
N LEU A 441 -2.30 -13.87 -6.56
CA LEU A 441 -1.48 -12.85 -5.93
C LEU A 441 -2.37 -11.63 -5.65
N ARG A 442 -2.34 -11.08 -4.43
CA ARG A 442 -3.30 -10.05 -4.01
C ARG A 442 -3.09 -8.72 -4.75
N TYR A 443 -1.87 -8.49 -5.25
CA TYR A 443 -1.48 -7.26 -5.95
C TYR A 443 -1.37 -7.38 -7.47
N LEU A 444 -1.41 -8.60 -8.02
CA LEU A 444 -1.52 -8.82 -9.46
C LEU A 444 -2.98 -9.13 -9.76
N LEU A 445 -3.59 -8.32 -10.62
CA LEU A 445 -4.98 -8.49 -11.08
C LEU A 445 -5.24 -9.86 -11.74
N ASN A 446 -4.17 -10.62 -12.05
CA ASN A 446 -4.25 -11.88 -12.76
C ASN A 446 -3.77 -13.02 -11.85
N ALA A 447 -4.68 -13.94 -11.55
CA ALA A 447 -4.30 -15.29 -11.15
C ALA A 447 -3.51 -15.94 -12.30
N PHE A 448 -2.52 -16.77 -11.99
CA PHE A 448 -1.81 -17.54 -13.00
C PHE A 448 -2.00 -19.03 -12.78
N ASN A 449 -2.15 -19.74 -13.90
CA ASN A 449 -2.19 -21.19 -13.99
C ASN A 449 -0.89 -21.65 -14.66
N GLY A 450 -0.38 -22.81 -14.27
CA GLY A 450 0.86 -23.36 -14.82
C GLY A 450 2.06 -23.01 -13.98
N PHE A 451 2.48 -23.93 -13.12
CA PHE A 451 3.70 -23.87 -12.29
C PHE A 451 4.30 -25.27 -12.14
N PHE A 452 5.54 -25.37 -11.66
CA PHE A 452 6.15 -26.66 -11.33
C PHE A 452 5.75 -27.08 -9.93
N GLU A 453 5.37 -28.34 -9.75
CA GLU A 453 4.96 -28.92 -8.49
C GLU A 453 5.89 -30.04 -8.07
N VAL A 454 6.26 -30.06 -6.79
CA VAL A 454 7.01 -31.13 -6.14
C VAL A 454 6.22 -31.68 -4.96
N VAL A 455 6.42 -32.95 -4.66
CA VAL A 455 5.71 -33.66 -3.59
C VAL A 455 6.73 -34.12 -2.55
N ARG A 456 6.50 -33.73 -1.30
CA ARG A 456 7.31 -34.16 -0.16
C ARG A 456 6.90 -35.57 0.27
N SER A 457 7.78 -36.28 0.98
CA SER A 457 7.56 -37.66 1.44
C SER A 457 6.33 -37.85 2.33
N ASP A 458 5.84 -36.79 2.99
CA ASP A 458 4.62 -36.77 3.79
C ASP A 458 3.34 -36.47 2.97
N GLY A 459 3.47 -36.36 1.63
CA GLY A 459 2.36 -36.08 0.72
C GLY A 459 2.03 -34.59 0.56
N ILE A 460 2.69 -33.70 1.31
CA ILE A 460 2.49 -32.25 1.15
C ILE A 460 3.11 -31.81 -0.18
N THR A 461 2.35 -31.04 -0.96
CA THR A 461 2.80 -30.52 -2.25
C THR A 461 3.24 -29.07 -2.14
N ALA A 462 4.22 -28.66 -2.93
CA ALA A 462 4.57 -27.26 -3.13
C ALA A 462 4.70 -26.94 -4.62
N GLY A 463 4.23 -25.74 -5.00
CA GLY A 463 4.36 -25.19 -6.34
C GLY A 463 5.46 -24.12 -6.39
N PHE A 464 6.19 -24.03 -7.50
CA PHE A 464 7.18 -22.99 -7.72
C PHE A 464 7.26 -22.54 -9.18
N GLN A 465 7.68 -21.29 -9.38
CA GLN A 465 7.84 -20.71 -10.70
C GLN A 465 8.76 -19.49 -10.70
N ALA A 466 9.47 -19.30 -11.81
CA ALA A 466 10.22 -18.08 -12.10
C ALA A 466 9.37 -17.16 -12.99
N ILE A 467 8.97 -15.99 -12.50
CA ILE A 467 8.18 -15.00 -13.26
C ILE A 467 8.66 -13.59 -12.91
N ASN A 468 8.81 -12.73 -13.94
CA ASN A 468 9.16 -11.31 -13.78
C ASN A 468 10.46 -11.08 -12.97
N GLY A 469 11.44 -11.98 -13.09
CA GLY A 469 12.71 -11.91 -12.35
C GLY A 469 12.62 -12.39 -10.89
N TYR A 470 11.48 -12.88 -10.44
CA TYR A 470 11.29 -13.46 -9.12
C TYR A 470 11.13 -14.98 -9.20
N PHE A 471 11.69 -15.68 -8.21
CA PHE A 471 11.34 -17.05 -7.90
C PHE A 471 10.29 -17.05 -6.80
N TRP A 472 9.19 -17.74 -7.07
CA TRP A 472 8.09 -17.97 -6.14
C TRP A 472 8.06 -19.44 -5.77
N PHE A 473 7.86 -19.73 -4.48
CA PHE A 473 7.62 -21.07 -3.97
C PHE A 473 6.49 -20.99 -2.94
N GLY A 474 5.47 -21.82 -3.12
CA GLY A 474 4.25 -21.83 -2.31
C GLY A 474 3.87 -23.25 -1.90
N VAL A 475 3.64 -23.47 -0.62
CA VAL A 475 3.21 -24.76 -0.08
C VAL A 475 1.69 -24.82 -0.09
N TRP A 476 1.13 -25.88 -0.68
CA TRP A 476 -0.31 -26.05 -0.77
C TRP A 476 -0.89 -26.41 0.59
N PRO A 477 -1.93 -25.70 1.07
CA PRO A 477 -2.74 -26.17 2.18
C PRO A 477 -3.32 -27.54 1.87
N SER A 478 -3.42 -28.42 2.87
CA SER A 478 -4.08 -29.72 2.73
C SER A 478 -5.57 -29.60 2.34
N ASP A 479 -6.19 -28.43 2.58
CA ASP A 479 -7.64 -28.26 2.59
C ASP A 479 -8.15 -27.24 1.55
N SER A 480 -7.30 -26.71 0.66
CA SER A 480 -7.71 -25.69 -0.33
C SER A 480 -8.13 -26.32 -1.67
N GLU A 481 -9.32 -25.97 -2.15
CA GLU A 481 -9.91 -26.36 -3.45
C GLU A 481 -9.09 -25.87 -4.67
N ASN A 482 -7.89 -26.41 -4.87
CA ASN A 482 -6.98 -26.10 -5.99
C ASN A 482 -6.59 -24.62 -6.16
N VAL A 483 -6.88 -23.74 -5.21
CA VAL A 483 -6.52 -22.31 -5.22
C VAL A 483 -5.52 -21.99 -4.11
N LEU A 484 -4.35 -21.46 -4.48
CA LEU A 484 -3.35 -20.96 -3.53
C LEU A 484 -3.28 -19.44 -3.60
N TYR A 485 -3.45 -18.80 -2.46
CA TYR A 485 -3.24 -17.36 -2.31
C TYR A 485 -1.85 -17.11 -1.72
N LEU A 486 -0.92 -16.61 -2.53
CA LEU A 486 0.47 -16.38 -2.09
C LEU A 486 0.60 -15.22 -1.09
N ASP A 487 -0.39 -14.33 -1.03
CA ASP A 487 -0.39 -13.12 -0.19
C ASP A 487 -1.53 -13.08 0.87
N SER A 488 -2.29 -14.16 1.08
CA SER A 488 -3.50 -14.10 1.93
C SER A 488 -3.32 -14.47 3.41
N PHE A 489 -2.10 -14.72 3.87
CA PHE A 489 -1.83 -15.11 5.26
C PHE A 489 -1.07 -14.02 6.01
#